data_AF-A0A397JA62-F1
#
_entry.id   AF-A0A397JA62-F1
#
_cell.length_a   1.000
_cell.length_b   1.000
_cell.length_c   1.000
_cell.angle_alpha   90.00
_cell.angle_beta   90.00
_cell.angle_gamma   90.00
#
_symmetry.space_group_name_H-M   'P 1'
#
loop_
_entity.id
_entity.type
_entity.pdbx_description
1 polymer ?
#
loop_
_entity_poly.entity_id
_entity_poly.type
_entity_poly.pdbx_seq_one_letter_code
_entity_poly.pdbx_strand_id
1 'polypeptide(L)'
;MFQAITRRIFSKLDNLKTLLEKVKKNQEDMKEEIKTIKEEVAILSHDQACIDVICSRPVKKKIYPNYDKFKESAEFFLRESDNEFFSTLDSKWEPYFEKKIRKPISTLCARVKTAIFENFSNMLPPISNVAKTSEIAAWKKKLAVSNCFRKLFEKIENDENDIYMTKIIKNV
;
A
#
# COMPACT_ATOMS: atom_id res chain seq x y z
N MET A 1 -36.64 -14.27 65.48
CA MET A 1 -36.92 -13.65 64.16
C MET A 1 -35.83 -12.66 63.74
N PHE A 2 -35.45 -11.69 64.59
CA PHE A 2 -34.41 -10.68 64.29
C PHE A 2 -33.04 -11.25 63.87
N GLN A 3 -32.47 -12.23 64.58
CA GLN A 3 -31.12 -12.74 64.30
C GLN A 3 -31.00 -13.41 62.91
N ALA A 4 -32.06 -14.07 62.44
CA ALA A 4 -32.10 -14.68 61.11
C ALA A 4 -32.17 -13.61 59.99
N ILE A 5 -32.91 -12.53 60.23
CA ILE A 5 -32.98 -11.38 59.31
C ILE A 5 -31.62 -10.68 59.23
N THR A 6 -30.96 -10.44 60.37
CA THR A 6 -29.62 -9.82 60.42
C THR A 6 -28.58 -10.65 59.67
N ARG A 7 -28.52 -11.98 59.85
CA ARG A 7 -27.61 -12.86 59.10
C ARG A 7 -27.87 -12.82 57.59
N ARG A 8 -29.13 -12.78 57.18
CA ARG A 8 -29.52 -12.68 55.77
C ARG A 8 -29.09 -11.34 55.15
N ILE A 9 -29.17 -10.25 55.91
CA ILE A 9 -28.69 -8.92 55.48
C ILE A 9 -27.17 -8.94 55.30
N PHE A 10 -26.40 -9.46 56.27
CA PHE A 10 -24.94 -9.53 56.15
C PHE A 10 -24.48 -10.40 54.98
N SER A 11 -25.08 -11.56 54.78
CA SER A 11 -24.77 -12.42 53.62
C SER A 11 -25.05 -11.71 52.28
N LYS A 12 -26.14 -10.93 52.18
CA LYS A 12 -26.39 -10.11 50.98
C LYS A 12 -25.35 -9.00 50.81
N LEU A 13 -24.88 -8.40 51.90
CA LEU A 13 -23.87 -7.34 51.88
C LEU A 13 -22.50 -7.86 51.41
N ASP A 14 -22.10 -9.05 51.88
CA ASP A 14 -20.86 -9.71 51.42
C ASP A 14 -20.93 -10.12 49.94
N ASN A 15 -22.10 -10.58 49.49
CA ASN A 15 -22.32 -10.88 48.08
C ASN A 15 -22.21 -9.61 47.21
N LEU A 16 -22.79 -8.49 47.66
CA LEU A 16 -22.67 -7.21 46.96
C LEU A 16 -21.22 -6.72 46.90
N LYS A 17 -20.48 -6.85 48.01
CA LYS A 17 -19.04 -6.51 48.04
C LYS A 17 -18.25 -7.34 47.05
N THR A 18 -18.51 -8.64 46.97
CA THR A 18 -17.83 -9.55 46.04
C THR A 18 -18.15 -9.22 44.59
N LEU A 19 -19.41 -8.87 44.28
CA LEU A 19 -19.81 -8.44 42.94
C LEU A 19 -19.14 -7.11 42.55
N LEU A 20 -19.03 -6.17 43.48
CA LEU A 20 -18.36 -4.89 43.24
C LEU A 20 -16.88 -5.08 42.87
N GLU A 21 -16.16 -5.95 43.58
CA GLU A 21 -14.75 -6.22 43.27
C GLU A 21 -14.57 -6.91 41.90
N LYS A 22 -15.48 -7.82 41.52
CA LYS A 22 -15.48 -8.41 40.17
C LYS A 22 -15.73 -7.38 39.07
N VAL A 23 -16.66 -6.46 39.28
CA VAL A 23 -16.95 -5.38 38.31
C VAL A 23 -15.74 -4.46 38.15
N LYS A 24 -15.07 -4.07 39.25
CA LYS A 24 -13.85 -3.25 39.17
C LYS A 24 -12.74 -3.93 38.38
N LYS A 25 -12.50 -5.23 38.61
CA LYS A 25 -11.48 -5.98 37.88
C LYS A 25 -11.77 -6.00 36.38
N ASN A 26 -13.01 -6.32 36.00
CA ASN A 26 -13.43 -6.34 34.59
C ASN A 26 -13.29 -4.96 33.94
N GLN A 27 -13.55 -3.87 34.69
CA GLN A 27 -13.37 -2.51 34.18
C GLN A 27 -11.91 -2.19 33.87
N GLU A 28 -10.96 -2.66 34.69
CA GLU A 28 -9.53 -2.44 34.41
C GLU A 28 -9.04 -3.30 33.24
N ASP A 29 -9.48 -4.57 33.16
CA ASP A 29 -9.14 -5.46 32.04
C ASP A 29 -9.65 -4.88 30.70
N MET A 30 -10.89 -4.40 30.67
CA MET A 30 -11.47 -3.72 29.48
C MET A 30 -10.68 -2.46 29.09
N LYS A 31 -10.11 -1.74 30.04
CA LYS A 31 -9.36 -0.50 29.79
C LYS A 31 -8.02 -0.81 29.13
N GLU A 32 -7.34 -1.88 29.54
CA GLU A 32 -6.10 -2.36 28.88
C GLU A 32 -6.38 -2.94 27.49
N GLU A 33 -7.49 -3.66 27.30
CA GLU A 33 -7.91 -4.11 25.96
C GLU A 33 -8.23 -2.92 25.04
N ILE A 34 -8.96 -1.92 25.52
CA ILE A 34 -9.24 -0.69 24.75
C ILE A 34 -7.94 0.05 24.40
N LYS A 35 -6.97 0.08 25.31
CA LYS A 35 -5.65 0.69 25.04
C LYS A 35 -4.91 -0.06 23.94
N THR A 36 -4.87 -1.40 24.03
CA THR A 36 -4.25 -2.28 23.01
C THR A 36 -4.93 -2.09 21.65
N ILE A 37 -6.27 -2.09 21.60
CA ILE A 37 -7.04 -1.84 20.37
C ILE A 37 -6.74 -0.45 19.80
N LYS A 38 -6.62 0.59 20.64
CA LYS A 38 -6.26 1.94 20.18
C LYS A 38 -4.86 1.99 19.56
N GLU A 39 -3.90 1.28 20.15
CA GLU A 39 -2.54 1.16 19.62
C GLU A 39 -2.53 0.39 18.29
N GLU A 40 -3.23 -0.74 18.19
CA GLU A 40 -3.40 -1.50 16.94
C GLU A 40 -4.12 -0.69 15.85
N VAL A 41 -5.17 0.05 16.20
CA VAL A 41 -5.89 0.94 15.26
C VAL A 41 -4.99 2.10 14.79
N ALA A 42 -4.14 2.65 15.66
CA ALA A 42 -3.20 3.69 15.28
C ALA A 42 -2.16 3.16 14.26
N ILE A 43 -1.63 1.96 14.49
CA ILE A 43 -0.70 1.27 13.57
C ILE A 43 -1.41 0.99 12.23
N LEU A 44 -2.62 0.44 12.26
CA LEU A 44 -3.41 0.18 11.05
C LEU A 44 -3.80 1.48 10.30
N SER A 45 -4.01 2.60 11.00
CA SER A 45 -4.28 3.90 10.38
C SER A 45 -3.05 4.47 9.68
N HIS A 46 -1.87 4.27 10.27
CA HIS A 46 -0.60 4.66 9.68
C HIS A 46 -0.31 3.81 8.44
N ASP A 47 -0.58 2.50 8.50
CA ASP A 47 -0.46 1.59 7.36
C ASP A 47 -1.51 1.85 6.29
N GLN A 48 -2.75 2.26 6.63
CA GLN A 48 -3.75 2.62 5.62
C GLN A 48 -3.42 3.95 4.95
N ALA A 49 -2.88 4.93 5.68
CA ALA A 49 -2.35 6.16 5.10
C ALA A 49 -1.09 5.90 4.27
N CYS A 50 -0.21 4.99 4.70
CA CYS A 50 0.94 4.54 3.92
C CYS A 50 0.49 3.73 2.69
N ILE A 51 -0.48 2.84 2.81
CA ILE A 51 -1.08 2.09 1.70
C ILE A 51 -1.84 3.03 0.78
N ASP A 52 -2.49 4.09 1.24
CA ASP A 52 -3.08 5.09 0.35
C ASP A 52 -2.03 6.06 -0.20
N VAL A 53 -0.94 6.40 0.46
CA VAL A 53 0.14 7.20 -0.17
C VAL A 53 0.93 6.35 -1.18
N ILE A 54 1.27 5.12 -0.83
CA ILE A 54 2.03 4.15 -1.65
C ILE A 54 1.14 3.54 -2.75
N CYS A 55 -0.13 3.22 -2.47
CA CYS A 55 -1.05 2.72 -3.49
C CYS A 55 -1.83 3.83 -4.20
N SER A 56 -2.24 4.94 -3.59
CA SER A 56 -3.11 5.93 -4.28
C SER A 56 -2.38 6.98 -5.12
N ARG A 57 -1.10 7.31 -4.84
CA ARG A 57 -0.38 8.30 -5.68
C ARG A 57 0.36 7.69 -6.88
N PRO A 58 1.11 6.56 -6.76
CA PRO A 58 1.78 5.97 -7.92
C PRO A 58 1.19 4.65 -8.49
N VAL A 59 0.39 3.86 -7.73
CA VAL A 59 0.13 2.44 -8.08
C VAL A 59 -1.34 2.10 -8.42
N LYS A 60 -2.35 2.80 -7.88
CA LYS A 60 -3.78 2.64 -8.23
C LYS A 60 -4.08 3.17 -9.63
N LYS A 61 -3.26 4.11 -10.09
CA LYS A 61 -3.08 4.37 -11.51
C LYS A 61 -1.95 3.44 -11.94
N LYS A 62 -2.21 2.49 -12.85
CA LYS A 62 -1.21 2.25 -13.92
C LYS A 62 -0.73 3.66 -14.29
N ILE A 63 0.56 3.95 -14.31
CA ILE A 63 1.12 5.33 -14.40
C ILE A 63 0.31 6.20 -15.38
N TYR A 64 -0.29 5.59 -16.40
CA TYR A 64 -1.55 6.04 -16.99
C TYR A 64 -2.65 4.95 -17.04
N PRO A 65 -3.90 5.24 -16.61
CA PRO A 65 -4.97 4.23 -16.56
C PRO A 65 -5.30 3.60 -17.92
N ASN A 66 -5.11 4.36 -19.00
CA ASN A 66 -5.28 3.97 -20.40
C ASN A 66 -4.44 4.88 -21.31
N TYR A 67 -4.48 4.60 -22.61
CA TYR A 67 -3.75 5.33 -23.64
C TYR A 67 -4.08 6.84 -23.66
N ASP A 68 -5.36 7.18 -23.57
CA ASP A 68 -5.81 8.58 -23.66
C ASP A 68 -5.27 9.41 -22.50
N LYS A 69 -5.34 8.89 -21.27
CA LYS A 69 -4.79 9.58 -20.09
C LYS A 69 -3.27 9.73 -20.14
N PHE A 70 -2.57 8.81 -20.80
CA PHE A 70 -1.13 8.96 -21.05
C PHE A 70 -0.85 10.11 -21.98
N LYS A 71 -1.57 10.14 -23.10
CA LYS A 71 -1.42 11.17 -24.11
C LYS A 71 -1.78 12.55 -23.57
N GLU A 72 -2.90 12.69 -22.85
CA GLU A 72 -3.30 13.94 -22.19
C GLU A 72 -2.23 14.45 -21.23
N SER A 73 -1.65 13.56 -20.43
CA SER A 73 -0.62 13.96 -19.46
C SER A 73 0.71 14.33 -20.13
N ALA A 74 1.09 13.61 -21.20
CA ALA A 74 2.26 13.96 -22.00
C ALA A 74 2.07 15.29 -22.72
N GLU A 75 0.86 15.57 -23.20
CA GLU A 75 0.50 16.85 -23.80
C GLU A 75 0.60 17.98 -22.78
N PHE A 76 -0.02 17.81 -21.62
CA PHE A 76 0.03 18.77 -20.52
C PHE A 76 1.46 19.09 -20.11
N PHE A 77 2.29 18.06 -19.88
CA PHE A 77 3.68 18.23 -19.50
C PHE A 77 4.49 18.98 -20.58
N LEU A 78 4.31 18.63 -21.86
CA LEU A 78 5.06 19.26 -22.94
C LEU A 78 4.66 20.74 -23.13
N ARG A 79 3.37 21.05 -22.99
CA ARG A 79 2.88 22.43 -22.95
C ARG A 79 3.44 23.22 -21.76
N GLU A 80 3.50 22.60 -20.58
CA GLU A 80 4.00 23.25 -19.37
C GLU A 80 5.52 23.47 -19.40
N SER A 81 6.27 22.51 -19.96
CA SER A 81 7.74 22.56 -20.03
C SER A 81 8.26 23.44 -21.16
N ASP A 82 7.66 23.37 -22.35
CA ASP A 82 8.06 24.15 -23.52
C ASP A 82 6.85 24.41 -24.44
N ASN A 83 6.04 25.39 -24.04
CA ASN A 83 4.82 25.74 -24.77
C ASN A 83 5.13 26.26 -26.19
N GLU A 84 6.28 26.90 -26.40
CA GLU A 84 6.67 27.41 -27.72
C GLU A 84 6.95 26.24 -28.66
N PHE A 85 7.78 25.29 -28.25
CA PHE A 85 8.02 24.05 -28.98
C PHE A 85 6.71 23.29 -29.22
N PHE A 86 5.88 23.12 -28.20
CA PHE A 86 4.60 22.43 -28.33
C PHE A 86 3.72 23.10 -29.40
N SER A 87 3.66 24.43 -29.40
CA SER A 87 2.87 25.19 -30.38
C SER A 87 3.36 24.99 -31.82
N THR A 88 4.65 24.68 -32.03
CA THR A 88 5.19 24.31 -33.36
C THR A 88 4.75 22.93 -33.85
N LEU A 89 4.32 22.05 -32.93
CA LEU A 89 3.86 20.71 -33.30
C LEU A 89 2.51 20.79 -33.98
N ASP A 90 1.55 21.56 -33.44
CA ASP A 90 0.20 21.71 -34.00
C ASP A 90 -0.38 20.33 -34.43
N SER A 91 -0.73 20.15 -35.71
CA SER A 91 -1.22 18.89 -36.29
C SER A 91 -0.22 17.72 -36.24
N LYS A 92 1.07 17.98 -35.97
CA LYS A 92 2.15 16.98 -35.81
C LYS A 92 2.29 16.46 -34.38
N TRP A 93 1.42 16.87 -33.45
CA TRP A 93 1.40 16.31 -32.10
C TRP A 93 1.22 14.79 -32.12
N GLU A 94 0.25 14.26 -32.87
CA GLU A 94 -0.03 12.80 -32.89
C GLU A 94 1.17 11.97 -33.34
N PRO A 95 1.80 12.27 -34.50
CA PRO A 95 2.94 11.49 -34.96
C PRO A 95 4.16 11.66 -34.05
N TYR A 96 4.32 12.83 -33.43
CA TYR A 96 5.40 13.08 -32.48
C TYR A 96 5.21 12.24 -31.21
N PHE A 97 4.02 12.27 -30.61
CA PHE A 97 3.70 11.51 -29.42
C PHE A 97 3.93 10.02 -29.63
N GLU A 98 3.41 9.45 -30.73
CA GLU A 98 3.59 8.03 -31.05
C GLU A 98 5.06 7.63 -31.19
N LYS A 99 5.83 8.42 -31.96
CA LYS A 99 7.21 8.07 -32.32
C LYS A 99 8.23 8.39 -31.24
N LYS A 100 8.08 9.53 -30.56
CA LYS A 100 9.09 10.11 -29.66
C LYS A 100 8.77 9.89 -28.18
N ILE A 101 7.50 9.67 -27.83
CA ILE A 101 7.07 9.50 -26.44
C ILE A 101 6.60 8.06 -26.21
N ARG A 102 5.53 7.63 -26.88
CA ARG A 102 4.87 6.34 -26.63
C ARG A 102 5.80 5.15 -26.87
N LYS A 103 6.42 5.07 -28.05
CA LYS A 103 7.24 3.91 -28.43
C LYS A 103 8.49 3.76 -27.55
N PRO A 104 9.29 4.81 -27.29
CA PRO A 104 10.42 4.73 -26.36
C PRO A 104 10.00 4.35 -24.94
N ILE A 105 8.94 4.97 -24.39
CA ILE A 105 8.44 4.68 -23.03
C ILE A 105 7.91 3.25 -22.92
N SER A 106 7.23 2.74 -23.96
CA SER A 106 6.77 1.35 -23.99
C SER A 106 7.95 0.37 -23.97
N THR A 107 9.01 0.68 -24.72
CA THR A 107 10.24 -0.12 -24.77
C THR A 107 10.96 -0.09 -23.42
N LEU A 108 11.12 1.09 -22.82
CA LEU A 108 11.70 1.25 -21.49
C LEU A 108 10.89 0.49 -20.43
N CYS A 109 9.56 0.59 -20.47
CA CYS A 109 8.66 -0.12 -19.56
C CYS A 109 8.83 -1.64 -19.65
N ALA A 110 9.04 -2.19 -20.86
CA ALA A 110 9.32 -3.61 -21.03
C ALA A 110 10.67 -3.99 -20.37
N ARG A 111 11.73 -3.22 -20.62
CA ARG A 111 13.07 -3.48 -20.06
C ARG A 111 13.09 -3.36 -18.53
N VAL A 112 12.42 -2.35 -17.99
CA VAL A 112 12.25 -2.18 -16.53
C VAL A 112 11.47 -3.36 -15.92
N LYS A 113 10.40 -3.83 -16.57
CA LYS A 113 9.67 -5.02 -16.08
C LYS A 113 10.55 -6.26 -16.06
N THR A 114 11.35 -6.48 -17.11
CA THR A 114 12.30 -7.59 -17.18
C THR A 114 13.34 -7.49 -16.07
N ALA A 115 13.96 -6.33 -15.89
CA ALA A 115 14.98 -6.12 -14.87
C ALA A 115 14.44 -6.27 -13.44
N ILE A 116 13.22 -5.78 -13.17
CA ILE A 116 12.52 -6.05 -11.89
C ILE A 116 12.34 -7.56 -11.71
N PHE A 117 11.85 -8.26 -12.74
CA PHE A 117 11.65 -9.70 -12.65
C PHE A 117 12.97 -10.44 -12.39
N GLU A 118 14.05 -10.11 -13.09
CA GLU A 118 15.36 -10.75 -12.87
C GLU A 118 15.86 -10.58 -11.43
N ASN A 119 15.71 -9.39 -10.85
CA ASN A 119 16.16 -9.09 -9.48
C ASN A 119 15.31 -9.77 -8.40
N PHE A 120 14.02 -10.00 -8.65
CA PHE A 120 13.08 -10.50 -7.64
C PHE A 120 12.45 -11.86 -7.97
N SER A 121 12.81 -12.48 -9.09
CA SER A 121 12.18 -13.72 -9.61
C SER A 121 12.21 -14.84 -8.58
N ASN A 122 13.32 -15.00 -7.88
CA ASN A 122 13.53 -16.01 -6.83
C ASN A 122 12.70 -15.75 -5.55
N MET A 123 12.20 -14.52 -5.34
CA MET A 123 11.38 -14.14 -4.20
C MET A 123 9.87 -14.19 -4.52
N LEU A 124 9.50 -14.30 -5.80
CA LEU A 124 8.12 -14.31 -6.25
C LEU A 124 7.56 -15.74 -6.24
N PRO A 125 6.35 -15.96 -5.70
CA PRO A 125 5.68 -17.25 -5.83
C PRO A 125 5.32 -17.50 -7.30
N PRO A 126 5.30 -18.77 -7.76
CA PRO A 126 4.96 -19.08 -9.14
C PRO A 126 3.53 -18.63 -9.48
N ILE A 127 3.34 -18.26 -10.75
CA ILE A 127 2.03 -17.97 -11.35
C ILE A 127 1.96 -18.59 -12.75
N SER A 128 0.80 -19.14 -13.08
CA SER A 128 0.55 -19.70 -14.41
C SER A 128 0.45 -18.60 -15.47
N ASN A 129 0.97 -18.85 -16.67
CA ASN A 129 0.84 -17.94 -17.82
C ASN A 129 -0.60 -17.91 -18.39
N VAL A 130 -1.45 -18.88 -18.02
CA VAL A 130 -2.88 -18.93 -18.37
C VAL A 130 -3.78 -18.51 -17.19
N ALA A 131 -3.21 -17.87 -16.17
CA ALA A 131 -3.96 -17.46 -14.97
C ALA A 131 -5.06 -16.45 -15.31
N LYS A 132 -6.24 -16.65 -14.71
CA LYS A 132 -7.39 -15.75 -14.84
C LYS A 132 -7.13 -14.44 -14.10
N THR A 133 -7.86 -13.39 -14.47
CA THR A 133 -7.77 -12.06 -13.82
C THR A 133 -7.94 -12.14 -12.30
N SER A 134 -8.83 -13.00 -11.80
CA SER A 134 -9.03 -13.23 -10.37
C SER A 134 -7.83 -13.89 -9.69
N GLU A 135 -7.19 -14.84 -10.35
CA GLU A 135 -5.98 -15.53 -9.86
C GLU A 135 -4.77 -14.60 -9.84
N ILE A 136 -4.63 -13.74 -10.87
CA ILE A 136 -3.61 -12.69 -10.90
C ILE A 136 -3.84 -11.69 -9.76
N ALA A 137 -5.09 -11.29 -9.51
CA ALA A 137 -5.42 -10.39 -8.42
C ALA A 137 -5.11 -11.01 -7.05
N ALA A 138 -5.42 -12.29 -6.85
CA ALA A 138 -5.06 -13.02 -5.63
C ALA A 138 -3.54 -13.18 -5.48
N TRP A 139 -2.82 -13.49 -6.56
CA TRP A 139 -1.36 -13.58 -6.58
C TRP A 139 -0.70 -12.26 -6.17
N LYS A 140 -1.18 -11.13 -6.70
CA LYS A 140 -0.67 -9.78 -6.33
C LYS A 140 -0.86 -9.44 -4.85
N LYS A 141 -1.88 -10.02 -4.20
CA LYS A 141 -2.16 -9.82 -2.77
C LYS A 141 -1.30 -10.71 -1.86
N LYS A 142 -0.53 -11.66 -2.39
CA LYS A 142 0.35 -12.51 -1.58
C LYS A 142 1.42 -11.65 -0.90
N LEU A 143 1.70 -11.94 0.37
CA LEU A 143 2.69 -11.20 1.17
C LEU A 143 4.06 -11.15 0.50
N ALA A 144 4.53 -12.26 -0.07
CA ALA A 144 5.80 -12.32 -0.79
C ALA A 144 5.85 -11.33 -1.97
N VAL A 145 4.77 -11.22 -2.75
CA VAL A 145 4.67 -10.30 -3.88
C VAL A 145 4.68 -8.85 -3.40
N SER A 146 3.90 -8.54 -2.35
CA SER A 146 3.87 -7.20 -1.74
C SER A 146 5.24 -6.79 -1.17
N ASN A 147 5.94 -7.71 -0.50
CA ASN A 147 7.29 -7.48 0.01
C ASN A 147 8.28 -7.17 -1.12
N CYS A 148 8.23 -7.90 -2.25
CA CYS A 148 9.07 -7.59 -3.41
C CYS A 148 8.81 -6.18 -3.96
N PHE A 149 7.55 -5.75 -4.03
CA PHE A 149 7.22 -4.39 -4.45
C PHE A 149 7.74 -3.33 -3.48
N ARG A 150 7.69 -3.58 -2.16
CA ARG A 150 8.24 -2.66 -1.16
C ARG A 150 9.76 -2.51 -1.31
N LYS A 151 10.46 -3.62 -1.52
CA LYS A 151 11.93 -3.66 -1.71
C LYS A 151 12.44 -2.76 -2.84
N LEU A 152 11.62 -2.49 -3.86
CA LEU A 152 12.01 -1.56 -4.95
C LEU A 152 12.38 -0.16 -4.43
N PHE A 153 11.77 0.26 -3.32
CA PHE A 153 11.95 1.58 -2.73
C PHE A 153 12.86 1.55 -1.48
N GLU A 154 13.34 0.38 -1.08
CA GLU A 154 14.29 0.24 0.02
C GLU A 154 15.69 0.63 -0.43
N LYS A 155 16.46 1.20 0.50
CA LYS A 155 17.87 1.52 0.28
C LYS A 155 18.67 0.24 0.12
N ILE A 156 19.69 0.28 -0.73
CA ILE A 156 20.64 -0.82 -0.87
C ILE A 156 21.65 -0.70 0.27
N GLU A 157 21.86 -1.76 1.05
CA GLU A 157 22.74 -1.74 2.24
C GLU A 157 24.18 -1.26 1.96
N ASN A 158 24.63 -1.34 0.70
CA ASN A 158 25.98 -0.97 0.28
C ASN A 158 26.06 0.36 -0.50
N ASP A 159 24.95 1.08 -0.68
CA ASP A 159 24.90 2.39 -1.35
C ASP A 159 23.81 3.26 -0.73
N GLU A 160 24.18 4.12 0.22
CA GLU A 160 23.24 4.90 1.05
C GLU A 160 22.36 5.88 0.25
N ASN A 161 22.71 6.15 -1.01
CA ASN A 161 22.02 7.09 -1.90
C ASN A 161 21.22 6.41 -3.01
N ASP A 162 21.38 5.09 -3.23
CA ASP A 162 20.66 4.36 -4.27
C ASP A 162 19.61 3.40 -3.68
N ILE A 163 18.38 3.51 -4.19
CA ILE A 163 17.33 2.51 -3.99
C ILE A 163 17.42 1.44 -5.09
N TYR A 164 16.84 0.26 -4.84
CA TYR A 164 16.77 -0.82 -5.84
C TYR A 164 16.23 -0.33 -7.20
N MET A 165 15.25 0.57 -7.18
CA MET A 165 14.70 1.15 -8.41
C MET A 165 15.73 1.95 -9.21
N THR A 166 16.59 2.74 -8.56
CA THR A 166 17.63 3.52 -9.25
C THR A 166 18.67 2.60 -9.88
N LYS A 167 19.07 1.54 -9.17
CA LYS A 167 19.98 0.51 -9.71
C LYS A 167 19.38 -0.21 -10.92
N ILE A 168 18.09 -0.56 -10.85
CA ILE A 168 17.37 -1.18 -11.97
C ILE A 168 17.32 -0.24 -13.17
N ILE A 169 17.04 1.05 -12.96
CA ILE A 169 16.99 2.03 -14.05
C ILE A 169 18.37 2.26 -14.67
N LYS A 170 19.44 2.32 -13.87
CA LYS A 170 20.83 2.46 -14.36
C LYS A 170 21.29 1.27 -15.21
N ASN A 171 20.75 0.08 -14.96
CA ASN A 171 21.10 -1.15 -15.66
C ASN A 171 20.22 -1.45 -16.88
N VAL A 172 19.26 -0.58 -17.20
CA VAL A 172 18.40 -0.63 -18.40
C VAL A 172 18.92 0.39 -19.41
#